data_AF-A0A7W3T3R6-F1
#
_entry.id   AF-A0A7W3T3R6-F1
#
_cell.length_a   1.000
_cell.length_b   1.000
_cell.length_c   1.000
_cell.angle_alpha   90.00
_cell.angle_beta   90.00
_cell.angle_gamma   90.00
#
_symmetry.space_group_name_H-M   'P 1'
#
loop_
_entity.id
_entity.type
_entity.pdbx_description
1 polymer ?
#
loop_
_entity_poly.entity_id
_entity_poly.type
_entity_poly.pdbx_seq_one_letter_code
_entity_poly.pdbx_strand_id
1 'polypeptide(L)'
;MALLAGLRRHDPRLCLSAAETHALAPVVERWFTAGATPGEVVHALINNLPAAFLSRPAALLGHRLRTHLPAPRFRPPADSPAPEHGRPPIRTCAGCHEVAFRSTTRTHCTACRP
;
A
#
# COMPACT_ATOMS: atom_id res chain seq x y z
N MET A 1 10.11 -13.30 8.45
CA MET A 1 10.54 -13.51 9.85
C MET A 1 11.12 -12.25 10.53
N ALA A 2 11.91 -11.39 9.84
CA ALA A 2 12.49 -10.18 10.45
C ALA A 2 11.47 -9.13 10.94
N LEU A 3 10.28 -9.08 10.33
CA LEU A 3 9.21 -8.15 10.72
C LEU A 3 8.66 -8.42 12.13
N LEU A 4 8.43 -9.70 12.46
CA LEU A 4 7.92 -10.11 13.77
C LEU A 4 8.97 -9.92 14.87
N ALA A 5 10.24 -10.15 14.55
CA ALA A 5 11.36 -9.82 15.45
C ALA A 5 11.48 -8.30 15.70
N GLY A 6 11.06 -7.47 14.73
CA GLY A 6 11.01 -6.02 14.86
C GLY A 6 9.90 -5.49 15.78
N LEU A 7 8.79 -6.23 15.96
CA LEU A 7 7.67 -5.81 16.82
C LEU A 7 8.09 -5.63 18.28
N ARG A 8 9.02 -6.47 18.78
CA ARG A 8 9.57 -6.34 20.14
C ARG A 8 10.29 -5.00 20.36
N ARG A 9 10.83 -4.38 19.31
CA ARG A 9 11.46 -3.05 19.39
C ARG A 9 10.43 -1.92 19.44
N HIS A 10 9.25 -2.14 18.87
CA HIS A 10 8.18 -1.15 18.87
C HIS A 10 7.29 -1.25 20.12
N ASP A 11 7.08 -2.44 20.64
CA ASP A 11 6.43 -2.66 21.94
C ASP A 11 7.08 -3.87 22.66
N PRO A 12 7.81 -3.64 23.77
CA PRO A 12 8.47 -4.73 24.51
C PRO A 12 7.50 -5.69 25.19
N ARG A 13 6.20 -5.36 25.27
CA ARG A 13 5.15 -6.23 25.83
C ARG A 13 4.71 -7.31 24.83
N LEU A 14 5.06 -7.16 23.54
CA LEU A 14 4.81 -8.12 22.47
C LEU A 14 5.94 -9.16 22.37
N CYS A 15 6.20 -9.87 23.46
CA CYS A 15 7.12 -11.01 23.45
C CYS A 15 6.44 -12.22 22.81
N LEU A 16 6.72 -12.46 21.53
CA LEU A 16 6.24 -13.61 20.77
C LEU A 16 7.25 -14.77 20.88
N SER A 17 6.75 -15.96 21.21
CA SER A 17 7.52 -17.19 21.10
C SER A 17 7.71 -17.60 19.63
N ALA A 18 8.67 -18.51 19.38
CA ALA A 18 8.90 -19.03 18.04
C ALA A 18 7.65 -19.73 17.45
N ALA A 19 6.90 -20.45 18.28
CA ALA A 19 5.66 -21.12 17.89
C ALA A 19 4.56 -20.12 17.48
N GLU A 20 4.43 -19.03 18.24
CA GLU A 20 3.48 -17.95 17.93
C GLU A 20 3.87 -17.21 16.65
N THR A 21 5.17 -16.97 16.45
CA THR A 21 5.70 -16.38 15.22
C THR A 21 5.35 -17.25 14.00
N HIS A 22 5.49 -18.57 14.13
CA HIS A 22 5.14 -19.53 13.08
C HIS A 22 3.63 -19.52 12.80
N ALA A 23 2.80 -19.50 13.84
CA ALA A 23 1.34 -19.43 13.68
C ALA A 23 0.86 -18.13 13.01
N LEU A 24 1.58 -17.02 13.19
CA LEU A 24 1.27 -15.72 12.59
C LEU A 24 1.79 -15.56 11.15
N ALA A 25 2.83 -16.30 10.76
CA ALA A 25 3.41 -16.25 9.42
C ALA A 25 2.38 -16.37 8.28
N PRO A 26 1.49 -17.38 8.25
CA PRO A 26 0.53 -17.50 7.14
C PRO A 26 -0.52 -16.37 7.12
N VAL A 27 -0.80 -15.75 8.27
CA VAL A 27 -1.74 -14.61 8.33
C VAL A 27 -1.09 -13.36 7.76
N VAL A 28 0.19 -13.14 8.07
CA VAL A 28 0.99 -12.04 7.52
C VAL A 28 1.21 -12.22 6.01
N GLU A 29 1.43 -13.45 5.54
CA GLU A 29 1.51 -13.75 4.10
C GLU A 29 0.24 -13.36 3.35
N ARG A 30 -0.94 -13.64 3.91
CA ARG A 30 -2.22 -13.21 3.31
C ARG A 30 -2.34 -11.69 3.16
N TRP A 31 -1.79 -10.92 4.09
CA TRP A 31 -1.73 -9.46 3.98
C TRP A 31 -0.83 -9.02 2.82
N PHE A 32 0.33 -9.65 2.66
CA PHE A 32 1.21 -9.38 1.53
C PHE A 32 0.58 -9.78 0.19
N THR A 33 -0.11 -10.92 0.13
CA THR A 33 -0.87 -11.33 -1.07
C THR A 33 -1.99 -10.34 -1.39
N ALA A 34 -2.62 -9.73 -0.39
CA ALA A 34 -3.61 -8.66 -0.56
C ALA A 34 -2.99 -7.30 -0.96
N GLY A 35 -1.65 -7.22 -1.06
CA GLY A 35 -0.91 -6.02 -1.44
C GLY A 35 -0.58 -5.07 -0.29
N ALA A 36 -0.63 -5.53 0.96
CA ALA A 36 -0.25 -4.74 2.12
C ALA A 36 1.28 -4.59 2.22
N THR A 37 1.74 -3.41 2.64
CA THR A 37 3.15 -3.14 2.90
C THR A 37 3.55 -3.57 4.33
N PRO A 38 4.85 -3.79 4.60
CA PRO A 38 5.31 -4.11 5.96
C PRO A 38 4.90 -3.07 7.00
N GLY A 39 4.88 -1.78 6.61
CA GLY A 39 4.45 -0.68 7.47
C GLY A 39 2.96 -0.73 7.81
N GLU A 40 2.12 -1.15 6.86
CA GLU A 40 0.67 -1.31 7.10
C GLU A 40 0.35 -2.50 7.99
N VAL A 41 1.09 -3.60 7.85
CA VAL A 41 0.99 -4.75 8.75
C VAL A 41 1.39 -4.33 10.16
N VAL A 42 2.52 -3.63 10.32
CA VAL A 42 2.97 -3.12 11.62
C VAL A 42 1.98 -2.11 12.20
N HIS A 43 1.46 -1.19 11.39
CA HIS A 43 0.46 -0.23 11.81
C HIS A 43 -0.82 -0.94 12.25
N ALA A 44 -1.33 -1.93 11.53
CA ALA A 44 -2.51 -2.69 11.95
C ALA A 44 -2.26 -3.51 13.22
N LEU A 45 -1.02 -3.97 13.42
CA LEU A 45 -0.62 -4.72 14.60
C LEU A 45 -0.43 -3.84 15.83
N ILE A 46 0.02 -2.59 15.67
CA ILE A 46 0.32 -1.65 16.78
C ILE A 46 -0.85 -0.71 17.06
N ASN A 47 -1.57 -0.28 16.02
CA ASN A 47 -2.68 0.64 16.16
C ASN A 47 -3.84 -0.03 16.90
N ASN A 48 -4.46 0.70 17.81
CA ASN A 48 -5.58 0.24 18.64
C ASN A 48 -5.22 -0.82 19.70
N LEU A 49 -3.93 -1.02 20.05
CA LEU A 49 -3.54 -1.97 21.09
C LEU A 49 -4.26 -1.67 22.42
N PRO A 50 -4.87 -2.69 23.08
CA PRO A 50 -5.46 -2.47 24.40
C PRO A 50 -4.36 -2.09 25.40
N ALA A 51 -4.65 -1.13 26.28
CA ALA A 51 -3.69 -0.61 27.26
C ALA A 51 -3.15 -1.69 28.22
N ALA A 52 -3.90 -2.78 28.40
CA ALA A 52 -3.51 -3.97 29.14
C ALA A 52 -3.68 -5.23 28.29
N PHE A 53 -2.62 -6.03 28.19
CA PHE A 53 -2.68 -7.36 27.59
C PHE A 53 -3.14 -8.37 28.63
N LEU A 54 -4.45 -8.59 28.72
CA LEU A 54 -5.02 -9.55 29.68
C LEU A 54 -4.98 -11.00 29.19
N SER A 55 -4.60 -11.25 27.92
CA SER A 55 -4.54 -12.60 27.36
C SER A 55 -3.58 -12.69 26.17
N ARG A 56 -2.86 -13.82 26.12
CA ARG A 56 -1.89 -14.29 25.10
C ARG A 56 -1.75 -13.33 23.90
N PRO A 57 -0.71 -12.49 23.85
CA PRO A 57 -0.59 -11.43 22.84
C PRO A 57 -0.65 -11.98 21.41
N ALA A 58 -0.12 -13.18 21.15
CA ALA A 58 -0.19 -13.79 19.83
C ALA A 58 -1.61 -14.13 19.35
N ALA A 59 -2.50 -14.55 20.25
CA ALA A 59 -3.89 -14.86 19.90
C ALA A 59 -4.64 -13.59 19.49
N LEU A 60 -4.38 -12.48 20.19
CA LEU A 60 -4.93 -11.17 19.86
C LEU A 60 -4.42 -10.67 18.50
N LEU A 61 -3.10 -10.76 18.25
CA LEU A 61 -2.52 -10.36 16.96
C LEU A 61 -3.07 -11.21 15.81
N GLY A 62 -3.18 -12.52 16.01
CA GLY A 62 -3.75 -13.43 15.03
C GLY A 62 -5.23 -13.19 14.76
N HIS A 63 -6.00 -12.76 15.77
CA HIS A 63 -7.38 -12.31 15.58
C HIS A 63 -7.41 -11.02 14.77
N ARG A 64 -6.61 -10.02 15.13
CA ARG A 64 -6.59 -8.72 14.44
C ARG A 64 -6.17 -8.81 12.99
N LEU A 65 -5.12 -9.58 12.68
CA LEU A 65 -4.71 -9.79 11.30
C LEU A 65 -5.80 -10.47 10.47
N ARG A 66 -6.65 -11.31 11.08
CA ARG A 66 -7.78 -11.90 10.36
C ARG A 66 -8.94 -10.92 10.19
N THR A 67 -9.29 -10.18 11.25
CA THR A 67 -10.45 -9.27 11.25
C THR A 67 -10.18 -7.99 10.46
N HIS A 68 -8.97 -7.45 10.53
CA HIS A 68 -8.56 -6.23 9.82
C HIS A 68 -7.88 -6.51 8.49
N LEU A 69 -7.98 -7.74 7.96
CA LEU A 69 -7.41 -8.07 6.65
C LEU A 69 -7.92 -7.05 5.63
N PRO A 70 -7.04 -6.22 5.04
CA PRO A 70 -7.48 -5.20 4.10
C PRO A 70 -8.14 -5.89 2.91
N ALA A 71 -9.23 -5.30 2.42
CA ALA A 71 -9.85 -5.77 1.18
C ALA A 71 -8.75 -5.86 0.11
N PRO A 72 -8.69 -6.96 -0.67
CA PRO A 72 -7.64 -7.15 -1.65
C PRO A 72 -7.60 -5.93 -2.56
N ARG A 73 -6.46 -5.25 -2.59
CA ARG A 73 -6.26 -4.14 -3.51
C ARG A 73 -6.45 -4.71 -4.90
N PHE A 74 -7.41 -4.18 -5.65
CA PHE A 74 -7.59 -4.57 -7.04
C PHE A 74 -6.25 -4.31 -7.75
N ARG A 75 -5.50 -5.38 -8.02
CA ARG A 75 -4.33 -5.35 -8.87
C ARG A 75 -4.87 -5.55 -10.27
N PRO A 76 -5.00 -4.50 -11.09
CA PRO A 76 -5.37 -4.70 -12.48
C PRO A 76 -4.37 -5.70 -13.09
N PRO A 77 -4.83 -6.59 -13.99
CA PRO A 77 -3.94 -7.45 -14.77
C PRO A 77 -2.79 -6.63 -15.33
N ALA A 78 -1.57 -7.17 -15.36
CA ALA A 78 -0.38 -6.47 -15.85
C ALA A 78 -0.53 -5.96 -17.30
N ASP A 79 -1.51 -6.48 -18.05
CA ASP A 79 -1.90 -6.07 -19.40
C ASP A 79 -2.96 -4.97 -19.47
N SER A 80 -3.49 -4.50 -18.35
CA SER A 80 -4.31 -3.29 -18.36
C SER A 80 -3.36 -2.11 -18.52
N PRO A 81 -3.39 -1.35 -19.63
CA PRO A 81 -2.66 -0.09 -19.70
C PRO A 81 -3.15 0.73 -18.51
N ALA A 82 -2.24 0.96 -17.55
CA ALA A 82 -2.54 1.82 -16.42
C ALA A 82 -3.12 3.13 -16.98
N PRO A 83 -4.18 3.70 -16.40
CA PRO A 83 -4.54 5.07 -16.74
C PRO A 83 -3.32 5.90 -16.40
N GLU A 84 -2.61 6.30 -17.44
CA GLU A 84 -1.40 7.09 -17.34
C GLU A 84 -1.84 8.41 -16.71
N HIS A 85 -1.75 8.49 -15.38
CA HIS A 85 -1.65 9.76 -14.67
C HIS A 85 -0.32 10.48 -15.00
N GLY A 86 0.37 9.99 -16.05
CA GLY A 86 1.53 10.56 -16.67
C GLY A 86 1.19 11.95 -17.21
N ARG A 87 2.14 12.84 -16.97
CA ARG A 87 2.10 14.22 -17.44
C ARG A 87 1.77 14.25 -18.94
N PRO A 88 0.81 15.07 -19.39
CA PRO A 88 0.46 15.14 -20.80
C PRO A 88 1.70 15.42 -21.67
N PRO A 89 1.77 14.79 -22.86
CA PRO A 89 2.92 14.95 -23.75
C PRO A 89 3.08 16.42 -24.15
N ILE A 90 4.33 16.84 -24.36
CA ILE A 90 4.62 18.14 -24.97
C ILE A 90 4.29 18.02 -26.46
N ARG A 91 3.51 18.96 -26.97
CA ARG A 91 3.18 19.09 -28.39
C ARG A 91 3.48 20.53 -28.83
N THR A 92 3.90 20.71 -30.07
CA THR A 92 4.05 22.02 -30.71
C THR A 92 2.74 22.41 -31.39
N CYS A 93 2.46 23.72 -31.43
CA CYS A 93 1.26 24.25 -32.08
C CYS A 93 1.27 23.96 -33.59
N ALA A 94 0.18 23.38 -34.12
CA ALA A 94 0.05 23.09 -35.55
C ALA A 94 -0.11 24.35 -36.43
N GLY A 95 -0.42 25.51 -35.84
CA GLY A 95 -0.49 26.78 -36.57
C GLY A 95 0.87 27.46 -36.62
N CYS A 96 1.30 28.05 -35.50
CA CYS A 96 2.54 28.83 -35.44
C CYS A 96 3.83 28.02 -35.27
N HIS A 97 3.77 26.75 -34.83
CA HIS A 97 4.93 25.90 -34.54
C HIS A 97 5.94 26.42 -33.49
N GLU A 98 5.81 27.66 -33.04
CA GLU A 98 6.70 28.33 -32.07
C GLU A 98 6.37 28.00 -30.61
N VAL A 99 5.12 27.64 -30.33
CA VAL A 99 4.64 27.40 -28.96
C VAL A 99 4.56 25.91 -28.67
N ALA A 100 5.32 25.45 -27.67
CA ALA A 100 5.22 24.11 -27.11
C ALA A 100 4.33 24.12 -25.86
N PHE A 101 3.33 23.24 -25.80
CA PHE A 101 2.40 23.13 -24.68
C PHE A 101 2.07 21.67 -24.36
N ARG A 102 1.57 21.42 -23.15
CA ARG A 102 1.21 20.06 -22.71
C ARG A 102 -0.26 19.80 -22.92
N SER A 103 -0.60 18.83 -23.75
CA SER A 103 -2.00 18.40 -23.91
C SER A 103 -2.13 16.99 -24.48
N THR A 104 -3.14 16.28 -24.03
CA THR A 104 -3.58 15.01 -24.61
C THR A 104 -4.45 15.23 -25.86
N THR A 105 -5.30 16.26 -25.85
CA THR A 105 -6.33 16.47 -26.89
C THR A 105 -6.08 17.69 -27.78
N ARG A 106 -5.40 18.73 -27.28
CA ARG A 106 -5.27 20.02 -27.98
C ARG A 106 -4.07 20.03 -28.93
N THR A 107 -4.29 20.59 -30.13
CA THR A 107 -3.27 20.75 -31.19
C THR A 107 -2.89 22.21 -31.47
N HIS A 108 -3.68 23.18 -30.99
CA HIS A 108 -3.45 24.61 -31.16
C HIS A 108 -3.25 25.32 -29.82
N CYS A 109 -2.32 26.28 -29.79
CA CYS A 109 -2.09 27.17 -28.65
C CYS A 109 -3.29 28.11 -28.44
N THR A 110 -3.36 28.75 -27.28
CA THR A 110 -4.47 29.66 -26.94
C THR A 110 -4.62 30.82 -27.94
N ALA A 111 -3.52 31.29 -28.55
CA ALA A 111 -3.54 32.37 -29.53
C ALA A 111 -3.96 31.93 -30.95
N CYS A 112 -3.78 30.66 -31.30
CA CYS A 112 -4.15 30.12 -32.63
C CYS A 112 -5.49 29.40 -32.63
N ARG A 113 -6.24 29.39 -31.52
CA ARG A 113 -7.62 28.91 -31.55
C ARG A 113 -8.53 29.98 -32.15
N PRO A 114 -9.53 29.59 -32.96
CA PRO A 114 -10.58 30.49 -33.38
C PRO A 114 -11.42 30.98 -32.19
#